data_AF-A0A1A8KW30-F1
#
_entry.id   AF-A0A1A8KW30-F1
#
_cell.length_a   1.000
_cell.length_b   1.000
_cell.length_c   1.000
_cell.angle_alpha   90.00
_cell.angle_beta   90.00
_cell.angle_gamma   90.00
#
_symmetry.space_group_name_H-M   'P 1'
#
loop_
_entity.id
_entity.type
_entity.pdbx_description
1 polymer ?
#
loop_
_entity_poly.entity_id
_entity_poly.type
_entity_poly.pdbx_seq_one_letter_code
_entity_poly.pdbx_strand_id
1 'polypeptide(L)'
;SNNFMGCLKEVVYKNNDIRLELSRMARLLDPKMKIQGEVAYRCENVATLDPISFETPEAYISLPKWNTKRMGSISFDFRTTEPNGLILFTHGKPQERKDAARSQKNTKVDFFAVELLDGSLYLLLDMGSGTIKVKSTQTKVNDGAWYHVDIQRDGRSGTISVNSRRTPFTASGESEILDLEGDMYLGGLPVDRSNLILPTELWTAMLNYGYVGCIRDLFIDGRSKDIRQIAEAQNGAGIKPSCNKQQGKQCESYPCKNRGVCKEGWNRFICDCTGTGYWSRTCEREASILSYDGSMYMKVVMPTVMHTEAEDVSLRFRSQRAYGLLMATTSQDSADTLRLELDGTRVKLTVNLDCIRIN
;
A
#
# COMPACT_ATOMS: atom_id res chain seq x y z
N SER A 1 -2.85 10.34 -19.55
CA SER A 1 -3.96 11.32 -19.62
C SER A 1 -5.26 10.63 -19.30
N ASN A 2 -6.06 11.21 -18.39
CA ASN A 2 -7.38 10.68 -18.05
C ASN A 2 -8.38 10.95 -19.18
N ASN A 3 -9.34 10.04 -19.37
CA ASN A 3 -10.43 10.27 -20.32
C ASN A 3 -11.35 11.39 -19.79
N PHE A 4 -11.96 12.14 -20.71
CA PHE A 4 -12.87 13.22 -20.35
C PHE A 4 -14.17 12.66 -19.74
N MET A 5 -14.61 13.25 -18.63
CA MET A 5 -15.89 12.98 -17.98
C MET A 5 -16.77 14.23 -18.05
N GLY A 6 -17.74 14.24 -18.96
CA GLY A 6 -18.65 15.37 -19.15
C GLY A 6 -19.26 15.38 -20.54
N CYS A 7 -19.81 16.53 -20.94
CA CYS A 7 -20.35 16.74 -22.28
C CYS A 7 -19.41 17.62 -23.12
N LEU A 8 -19.04 17.14 -24.31
CA LEU A 8 -18.42 17.96 -25.35
C LEU A 8 -19.46 18.35 -26.40
N LYS A 9 -19.48 19.61 -26.82
CA LYS A 9 -20.36 20.12 -27.89
C LYS A 9 -19.53 20.89 -28.91
N GLU A 10 -20.00 20.89 -30.16
CA GLU A 10 -19.45 21.72 -31.25
C GLU A 10 -17.93 21.55 -31.45
N VAL A 11 -17.43 20.32 -31.34
CA VAL A 11 -16.02 20.01 -31.58
C VAL A 11 -15.75 20.13 -33.08
N VAL A 12 -14.97 21.14 -33.45
CA VAL A 12 -14.61 21.45 -34.85
C VAL A 12 -13.09 21.59 -34.96
N TYR A 13 -12.50 20.93 -35.95
CA TYR A 13 -11.14 21.17 -36.39
C TYR A 13 -11.16 21.89 -37.74
N LYS A 14 -10.48 23.04 -37.86
CA LYS A 14 -10.41 23.81 -39.11
C LYS A 14 -8.97 24.24 -39.38
N ASN A 15 -8.51 24.04 -40.61
CA ASN A 15 -7.31 24.67 -41.16
C ASN A 15 -7.67 25.38 -42.49
N ASN A 16 -6.66 25.78 -43.27
CA ASN A 16 -6.88 26.54 -44.51
C ASN A 16 -7.62 25.75 -45.59
N ASP A 17 -7.47 24.42 -45.61
CA ASP A 17 -7.99 23.56 -46.69
C ASP A 17 -9.18 22.70 -46.25
N ILE A 18 -9.35 22.49 -44.94
CA ILE A 18 -10.28 21.50 -44.39
C ILE A 18 -11.01 22.07 -43.17
N ARG A 19 -12.31 21.76 -43.09
CA ARG A 19 -13.14 21.92 -41.89
C ARG A 19 -13.80 20.58 -41.54
N LEU A 20 -13.45 20.02 -40.39
CA LEU A 20 -14.02 18.79 -39.84
C LEU A 20 -14.91 19.13 -38.65
N GLU A 21 -16.20 18.85 -38.79
CA GLU A 21 -17.17 19.00 -37.70
C GLU A 21 -17.27 17.68 -36.94
N LEU A 22 -16.27 17.41 -36.09
CA LEU A 22 -16.09 16.13 -35.40
C LEU A 22 -17.34 15.71 -34.60
N SER A 23 -17.98 16.63 -33.88
CA SER A 23 -19.24 16.31 -33.18
C SER A 23 -20.37 15.86 -34.12
N ARG A 24 -20.47 16.47 -35.31
CA ARG A 24 -21.49 16.12 -36.30
C ARG A 24 -21.15 14.79 -36.99
N MET A 25 -19.88 14.59 -37.35
CA MET A 25 -19.39 13.33 -37.92
C MET A 25 -19.66 12.15 -36.97
N ALA A 26 -19.57 12.36 -35.65
CA ALA A 26 -19.83 11.32 -34.65
C ALA A 26 -21.28 10.88 -34.70
N ARG A 27 -22.18 11.86 -34.62
CA ARG A 27 -23.62 11.65 -34.63
C ARG A 27 -24.12 10.98 -35.91
N LEU A 28 -23.46 11.25 -37.03
CA LEU A 28 -23.80 10.67 -38.34
C LEU A 28 -23.08 9.36 -38.64
N LEU A 29 -22.26 8.84 -37.70
CA LEU A 29 -21.45 7.63 -37.89
C LEU A 29 -20.63 7.68 -39.19
N ASP A 30 -19.95 8.80 -39.41
CA ASP A 30 -19.12 8.99 -40.61
C ASP A 30 -18.14 7.81 -40.77
N PRO A 31 -18.04 7.17 -41.96
CA PRO A 31 -17.18 6.00 -42.18
C PRO A 31 -15.70 6.20 -41.85
N LYS A 32 -15.23 7.46 -41.85
CA LYS A 32 -13.85 7.80 -41.50
C LYS A 32 -13.64 7.94 -39.99
N MET A 33 -14.69 7.89 -39.18
CA MET A 33 -14.60 8.01 -37.74
C MET A 33 -14.85 6.69 -37.02
N LYS A 34 -14.07 6.43 -35.97
CA LYS A 34 -14.24 5.30 -35.08
C LYS A 34 -14.70 5.79 -33.72
N ILE A 35 -15.74 5.16 -33.19
CA ILE A 35 -16.27 5.42 -31.85
C ILE A 35 -16.09 4.14 -31.05
N GLN A 36 -15.51 4.27 -29.87
CA GLN A 36 -15.29 3.16 -28.95
C GLN A 36 -16.15 3.35 -27.70
N GLY A 37 -16.94 2.33 -27.37
CA GLY A 37 -17.92 2.38 -26.27
C GLY A 37 -19.28 2.91 -26.72
N GLU A 38 -20.22 2.98 -25.77
CA GLU A 38 -21.57 3.49 -26.00
C GLU A 38 -21.61 4.99 -25.70
N VAL A 39 -21.75 5.81 -26.75
CA VAL A 39 -21.81 7.28 -26.63
C VAL A 39 -23.25 7.75 -26.76
N ALA A 40 -23.75 8.42 -25.73
CA ALA A 40 -25.04 9.12 -25.79
C ALA A 40 -24.90 10.46 -26.53
N TYR A 41 -25.73 10.71 -27.55
CA TYR A 41 -25.74 11.98 -28.31
C TYR A 41 -26.67 13.04 -27.70
N ARG A 42 -26.63 13.15 -26.37
CA ARG A 42 -27.30 14.16 -25.55
C ARG A 42 -26.41 14.44 -24.34
N CYS A 43 -26.51 15.63 -23.76
CA CYS A 43 -25.74 15.90 -22.55
C CYS A 43 -26.44 15.24 -21.36
N GLU A 44 -25.81 14.21 -20.82
CA GLU A 44 -26.26 13.51 -19.61
C GLU A 44 -25.45 14.01 -18.41
N ASN A 45 -26.07 13.98 -17.23
CA ASN A 45 -25.34 14.27 -16.00
C ASN A 45 -24.34 13.14 -15.77
N VAL A 46 -23.05 13.48 -15.77
CA VAL A 46 -22.00 12.54 -15.40
C VAL A 46 -21.89 12.53 -13.87
N ALA A 47 -22.04 11.36 -13.27
CA ALA A 47 -21.96 11.23 -11.82
C ALA A 47 -20.60 11.75 -11.31
N THR A 48 -20.65 12.59 -10.27
CA THR A 48 -19.46 12.85 -9.46
C THR A 48 -19.11 11.56 -8.75
N LEU A 49 -17.90 11.04 -8.96
CA LEU A 49 -17.44 9.84 -8.27
C LEU A 49 -17.10 10.24 -6.84
N ASP A 50 -18.10 10.12 -5.97
CA ASP A 50 -17.98 10.56 -4.60
C ASP A 50 -16.88 9.76 -3.86
N PRO A 51 -16.21 10.41 -2.88
CA PRO A 51 -15.15 9.78 -2.13
C PRO A 51 -15.65 8.67 -1.20
N ILE A 52 -14.77 7.71 -0.93
CA ILE A 52 -14.91 6.74 0.16
C ILE A 52 -13.92 7.05 1.29
N SER A 53 -14.20 6.54 2.49
CA SER A 53 -13.25 6.53 3.61
C SER A 53 -12.99 5.10 4.08
N PHE A 54 -11.72 4.72 4.19
CA PHE A 54 -11.26 3.57 4.95
C PHE A 54 -11.14 3.98 6.42
N GLU A 55 -11.90 3.32 7.31
CA GLU A 55 -11.99 3.64 8.73
C GLU A 55 -11.08 2.77 9.62
N THR A 56 -10.65 1.61 9.11
CA THR A 56 -9.76 0.69 9.82
C THR A 56 -8.64 0.19 8.89
N PRO A 57 -7.47 -0.17 9.43
CA PRO A 57 -6.33 -0.64 8.62
C PRO A 57 -6.59 -1.97 7.89
N GLU A 58 -7.59 -2.74 8.34
CA GLU A 58 -7.96 -4.02 7.72
C GLU A 58 -8.93 -3.82 6.54
N ALA A 59 -9.52 -2.64 6.39
CA ALA A 59 -10.46 -2.34 5.32
C ALA A 59 -9.75 -2.28 3.97
N TYR A 60 -10.30 -2.96 2.96
CA TYR A 60 -9.75 -2.98 1.61
C TYR A 60 -10.85 -3.14 0.56
N ILE A 61 -10.51 -2.80 -0.69
CA ILE A 61 -11.31 -3.11 -1.87
C ILE A 61 -10.47 -3.96 -2.81
N SER A 62 -11.06 -5.04 -3.34
CA SER A 62 -10.50 -5.77 -4.47
C SER A 62 -10.94 -5.10 -5.78
N LEU A 63 -10.00 -4.66 -6.59
CA LEU A 63 -10.21 -4.09 -7.91
C LEU A 63 -9.88 -5.13 -8.99
N PRO A 64 -10.57 -5.10 -10.14
CA PRO A 64 -10.24 -5.98 -11.25
C PRO A 64 -8.78 -5.85 -11.68
N LYS A 65 -8.21 -6.97 -12.14
CA LYS A 65 -6.85 -7.04 -12.69
C LYS A 65 -6.49 -5.83 -13.56
N TRP A 66 -5.32 -5.26 -13.28
CA TRP A 66 -4.73 -4.24 -14.16
C TRP A 66 -4.07 -4.90 -15.36
N ASN A 67 -4.70 -4.73 -16.53
CA ASN A 67 -4.20 -5.29 -17.79
C ASN A 67 -3.15 -4.38 -18.46
N THR A 68 -2.14 -3.95 -17.69
CA THR A 68 -0.96 -3.26 -18.22
C THR A 68 0.07 -4.27 -18.72
N LYS A 69 0.85 -3.90 -19.74
CA LYS A 69 2.04 -4.64 -20.17
C LYS A 69 3.24 -3.72 -20.23
N ARG A 70 3.41 -3.01 -21.34
CA ARG A 70 4.50 -2.04 -21.53
C ARG A 70 4.14 -0.66 -21.00
N MET A 71 2.94 -0.19 -21.29
CA MET A 71 2.46 1.12 -20.86
C MET A 71 1.31 0.97 -19.88
N GLY A 72 1.22 1.88 -18.93
CA GLY A 72 0.12 1.91 -17.97
C GLY A 72 0.04 3.24 -17.24
N SER A 73 -1.14 3.58 -16.75
CA SER A 73 -1.33 4.72 -15.86
C SER A 73 -2.33 4.44 -14.75
N ILE A 74 -2.08 5.01 -13.58
CA ILE A 74 -3.00 5.03 -12.44
C ILE A 74 -3.00 6.45 -11.89
N SER A 75 -4.19 7.03 -11.69
CA SER A 75 -4.32 8.27 -10.92
C SER A 75 -5.43 8.17 -9.88
N PHE A 76 -5.26 8.85 -8.77
CA PHE A 76 -6.24 8.91 -7.68
C PHE A 76 -5.95 10.11 -6.78
N ASP A 77 -6.96 10.54 -6.05
CA ASP A 77 -6.81 11.51 -4.96
C ASP A 77 -6.82 10.77 -3.61
N PHE A 78 -5.93 11.13 -2.69
CA PHE A 78 -5.95 10.63 -1.31
C PHE A 78 -5.89 11.75 -0.28
N ARG A 79 -6.33 11.44 0.94
CA ARG A 79 -6.37 12.37 2.08
C ARG A 79 -6.32 11.61 3.40
N THR A 80 -5.31 11.87 4.23
CA THR A 80 -5.18 11.25 5.57
C THR A 80 -4.35 12.11 6.53
N THR A 81 -4.43 11.80 7.82
CA THR A 81 -3.48 12.25 8.86
C THR A 81 -2.59 11.11 9.38
N GLU A 82 -2.87 9.87 8.97
CA GLU A 82 -2.10 8.70 9.37
C GLU A 82 -0.72 8.72 8.71
N PRO A 83 0.36 8.41 9.43
CA PRO A 83 1.72 8.47 8.88
C PRO A 83 2.07 7.26 8.01
N ASN A 84 1.40 6.12 8.23
CA ASN A 84 1.69 4.86 7.53
C ASN A 84 0.41 4.29 6.92
N GLY A 85 0.51 3.68 5.75
CA GLY A 85 -0.63 3.02 5.11
C GLY A 85 -0.32 2.47 3.72
N LEU A 86 -0.67 1.21 3.48
CA LEU A 86 -0.65 0.59 2.16
C LEU A 86 -1.85 1.10 1.36
N ILE A 87 -1.58 1.86 0.29
CA ILE A 87 -2.64 2.48 -0.52
C ILE A 87 -3.04 1.55 -1.66
N LEU A 88 -2.08 1.07 -2.45
CA LEU A 88 -2.32 0.18 -3.59
C LEU A 88 -1.31 -0.96 -3.59
N PHE A 89 -1.75 -2.16 -3.94
CA PHE A 89 -0.89 -3.32 -4.13
C PHE A 89 -1.45 -4.29 -5.17
N THR A 90 -0.59 -4.81 -6.04
CA THR A 90 -0.89 -5.92 -6.95
C THR A 90 0.41 -6.63 -7.31
N HIS A 91 0.34 -7.94 -7.53
CA HIS A 91 1.50 -8.76 -7.87
C HIS A 91 1.22 -9.70 -9.04
N GLY A 92 2.28 -10.25 -9.62
CA GLY A 92 2.27 -11.22 -10.70
C GLY A 92 2.33 -12.65 -10.20
N LYS A 93 2.54 -13.55 -11.16
CA LYS A 93 2.84 -14.96 -10.87
C LYS A 93 4.20 -15.13 -10.20
N PRO A 94 4.36 -16.17 -9.37
CA PRO A 94 5.67 -16.74 -9.07
C PRO A 94 6.52 -16.88 -10.33
N GLN A 95 7.68 -16.24 -10.38
CA GLN A 95 8.65 -16.49 -11.44
C GLN A 95 9.43 -17.77 -11.14
N GLU A 96 9.29 -18.79 -11.98
CA GLU A 96 10.17 -19.96 -11.97
C GLU A 96 11.54 -19.59 -12.56
N ARG A 97 12.49 -19.18 -11.71
CA ARG A 97 13.87 -18.97 -12.17
C ARG A 97 14.59 -20.32 -12.32
N LYS A 98 15.19 -20.54 -13.50
CA LYS A 98 15.99 -21.73 -13.83
C LYS A 98 17.27 -21.89 -12.99
N ASP A 99 17.70 -20.85 -12.27
CA ASP A 99 18.92 -20.85 -11.45
C ASP A 99 18.66 -21.14 -9.95
N ALA A 100 17.62 -21.91 -9.65
CA ALA A 100 17.20 -22.30 -8.30
C ALA A 100 18.24 -23.14 -7.51
N ALA A 101 19.43 -23.38 -8.04
CA ALA A 101 20.45 -24.22 -7.42
C ALA A 101 21.25 -23.53 -6.30
N ARG A 102 21.11 -22.21 -6.06
CA ARG A 102 21.96 -21.50 -5.08
C ARG A 102 21.29 -20.49 -4.15
N SER A 103 19.96 -20.29 -4.22
CA SER A 103 19.27 -19.42 -3.26
C SER A 103 17.90 -20.00 -2.95
N GLN A 104 17.77 -20.67 -1.81
CA GLN A 104 16.47 -21.15 -1.32
C GLN A 104 15.54 -19.95 -1.06
N LYS A 105 14.40 -19.96 -1.77
CA LYS A 105 13.05 -19.58 -1.29
C LYS A 105 12.75 -18.12 -0.95
N ASN A 106 13.01 -17.18 -1.86
CA ASN A 106 12.10 -16.03 -2.01
C ASN A 106 11.44 -16.10 -3.37
N THR A 107 10.15 -16.46 -3.39
CA THR A 107 9.34 -16.45 -4.61
C THR A 107 9.22 -15.02 -5.10
N LYS A 108 10.05 -14.65 -6.07
CA LYS A 108 9.99 -13.32 -6.69
C LYS A 108 8.80 -13.25 -7.64
N VAL A 109 8.12 -12.12 -7.58
CA VAL A 109 6.97 -11.79 -8.41
C VAL A 109 7.16 -10.39 -8.95
N ASP A 110 6.64 -10.14 -10.15
CA ASP A 110 6.41 -8.78 -10.61
C ASP A 110 5.42 -8.12 -9.65
N PHE A 111 5.59 -6.85 -9.30
CA PHE A 111 4.61 -6.18 -8.45
C PHE A 111 4.63 -4.68 -8.64
N PHE A 112 3.53 -4.07 -8.24
CA PHE A 112 3.36 -2.62 -8.17
C PHE A 112 2.68 -2.26 -6.87
N ALA A 113 3.21 -1.26 -6.17
CA ALA A 113 2.63 -0.78 -4.93
C ALA A 113 2.78 0.72 -4.75
N VAL A 114 1.83 1.30 -4.01
CA VAL A 114 1.93 2.66 -3.48
C VAL A 114 1.71 2.58 -1.98
N GLU A 115 2.66 3.10 -1.21
CA GLU A 115 2.58 3.12 0.26
C GLU A 115 2.91 4.51 0.82
N LEU A 116 2.32 4.80 1.97
CA LEU A 116 2.66 5.94 2.81
C LEU A 116 3.52 5.42 3.96
N LEU A 117 4.69 6.03 4.17
CA LEU A 117 5.61 5.71 5.26
C LEU A 117 6.15 7.00 5.89
N ASP A 118 5.98 7.13 7.21
CA ASP A 118 6.28 8.35 7.97
C ASP A 118 5.79 9.64 7.27
N GLY A 119 4.57 9.58 6.73
CA GLY A 119 3.92 10.66 6.02
C GLY A 119 4.46 10.94 4.62
N SER A 120 5.44 10.20 4.12
CA SER A 120 5.96 10.36 2.75
C SER A 120 5.39 9.30 1.82
N LEU A 121 5.05 9.67 0.59
CA LEU A 121 4.49 8.75 -0.41
C LEU A 121 5.61 8.02 -1.17
N TYR A 122 5.50 6.72 -1.32
CA TYR A 122 6.45 5.86 -2.04
C TYR A 122 5.74 5.07 -3.14
N LEU A 123 6.39 4.99 -4.29
CA LEU A 123 6.07 4.04 -5.37
C LEU A 123 7.08 2.90 -5.31
N LEU A 124 6.59 1.66 -5.39
CA LEU A 124 7.41 0.46 -5.54
C LEU A 124 7.03 -0.29 -6.80
N LEU A 125 8.03 -0.80 -7.51
CA LEU A 125 7.86 -1.54 -8.76
C LEU A 125 8.98 -2.57 -8.91
N ASP A 126 8.62 -3.82 -9.21
CA ASP A 126 9.55 -4.83 -9.75
C ASP A 126 8.91 -5.45 -11.01
N MET A 127 9.71 -5.56 -12.06
CA MET A 127 9.34 -6.15 -13.37
C MET A 127 10.20 -7.40 -13.67
N GLY A 128 10.70 -8.06 -12.63
CA GLY A 128 11.52 -9.27 -12.70
C GLY A 128 13.03 -9.02 -12.60
N SER A 129 13.46 -7.77 -12.43
CA SER A 129 14.87 -7.37 -12.40
C SER A 129 15.27 -6.61 -11.13
N GLY A 130 14.46 -6.74 -10.07
CA GLY A 130 14.69 -6.10 -8.79
C GLY A 130 13.79 -4.89 -8.57
N THR A 131 13.56 -4.60 -7.30
CA THR A 131 12.66 -3.56 -6.85
C THR A 131 13.29 -2.18 -6.95
N ILE A 132 12.56 -1.23 -7.52
CA ILE A 132 12.80 0.20 -7.31
C ILE A 132 11.80 0.76 -6.29
N LYS A 133 12.30 1.52 -5.31
CA LYS A 133 11.50 2.23 -4.29
C LYS A 133 11.73 3.74 -4.40
N VAL A 134 10.73 4.47 -4.87
CA VAL A 134 10.83 5.91 -5.18
C VAL A 134 10.06 6.74 -4.18
N LYS A 135 10.78 7.55 -3.40
CA LYS A 135 10.17 8.60 -2.58
C LYS A 135 9.60 9.69 -3.49
N SER A 136 8.29 9.82 -3.53
CA SER A 136 7.58 10.66 -4.50
C SER A 136 7.27 12.06 -3.98
N THR A 137 7.47 12.29 -2.68
CA THR A 137 7.24 13.57 -2.02
C THR A 137 8.49 14.04 -1.28
N GLN A 138 8.74 15.35 -1.30
CA GLN A 138 9.84 15.97 -0.53
C GLN A 138 9.40 16.29 0.91
N THR A 139 8.13 16.63 1.09
CA THR A 139 7.49 16.89 2.38
C THR A 139 6.52 15.78 2.74
N LYS A 140 6.12 15.73 4.01
CA LYS A 140 5.04 14.86 4.47
C LYS A 140 3.71 15.31 3.84
N VAL A 141 2.85 14.34 3.52
CA VAL A 141 1.55 14.49 2.82
C VAL A 141 0.39 13.88 3.62
N ASN A 142 0.59 13.74 4.94
CA ASN A 142 -0.42 13.31 5.91
C ASN A 142 -0.91 14.49 6.76
N ASP A 143 -1.13 15.65 6.15
CA ASP A 143 -1.64 16.85 6.83
C ASP A 143 -3.18 16.95 6.83
N GLY A 144 -3.85 15.96 6.22
CA GLY A 144 -5.29 15.93 6.05
C GLY A 144 -5.80 16.84 4.93
N ALA A 145 -4.95 17.28 3.99
CA ALA A 145 -5.36 17.86 2.71
C ALA A 145 -5.53 16.77 1.63
N TRP A 146 -6.20 17.12 0.53
CA TRP A 146 -6.29 16.28 -0.65
C TRP A 146 -5.01 16.38 -1.49
N TYR A 147 -4.48 15.24 -1.91
CA TYR A 147 -3.36 15.14 -2.82
C TYR A 147 -3.74 14.31 -4.04
N HIS A 148 -3.52 14.88 -5.23
CA HIS A 148 -3.66 14.19 -6.50
C HIS A 148 -2.37 13.45 -6.84
N VAL A 149 -2.48 12.15 -7.08
CA VAL A 149 -1.39 11.27 -7.51
C VAL A 149 -1.65 10.81 -8.94
N ASP A 150 -0.68 11.01 -9.83
CA ASP A 150 -0.72 10.52 -11.21
C ASP A 150 0.57 9.77 -11.53
N ILE A 151 0.43 8.49 -11.87
CA ILE A 151 1.53 7.57 -12.17
C ILE A 151 1.40 7.16 -13.62
N GLN A 152 2.45 7.40 -14.40
CA GLN A 152 2.53 7.04 -15.81
C GLN A 152 3.81 6.25 -16.05
N ARG A 153 3.69 5.12 -16.73
CA ARG A 153 4.82 4.24 -17.06
C ARG A 153 4.81 3.92 -18.55
N ASP A 154 5.99 3.95 -19.16
CA ASP A 154 6.28 3.43 -20.49
C ASP A 154 7.57 2.60 -20.44
N GLY A 155 7.39 1.27 -20.55
CA GLY A 155 8.44 0.29 -20.39
C GLY A 155 9.07 0.39 -18.99
N ARG A 156 10.38 0.59 -18.98
CA ARG A 156 11.19 0.69 -17.76
C ARG A 156 11.07 2.02 -17.04
N SER A 157 10.64 3.06 -17.72
CA SER A 157 10.67 4.42 -17.20
C SER A 157 9.27 4.98 -17.01
N GLY A 158 9.17 5.98 -16.15
CA GLY A 158 7.90 6.61 -15.90
C GLY A 158 8.03 7.87 -15.06
N THR A 159 6.90 8.36 -14.61
CA THR A 159 6.82 9.48 -13.68
C THR A 159 5.69 9.22 -12.70
N ILE A 160 5.97 9.46 -11.42
CA ILE A 160 4.93 9.66 -10.41
C ILE A 160 4.85 11.15 -10.10
N SER A 161 3.64 11.69 -10.09
CA SER A 161 3.36 13.10 -9.87
C SER A 161 2.47 13.25 -8.65
N VAL A 162 2.84 14.14 -7.72
CA VAL A 162 2.00 14.51 -6.57
C VAL A 162 1.70 16.00 -6.63
N ASN A 163 0.41 16.37 -6.77
CA ASN A 163 -0.03 17.75 -7.03
C ASN A 163 0.82 18.44 -8.13
N SER A 164 0.95 17.76 -9.27
CA SER A 164 1.74 18.19 -10.44
C SER A 164 3.27 18.23 -10.26
N ARG A 165 3.81 17.95 -9.08
CA ARG A 165 5.27 17.78 -8.89
C ARG A 165 5.69 16.41 -9.35
N ARG A 166 6.44 16.38 -10.45
CA ARG A 166 6.87 15.17 -11.15
C ARG A 166 8.17 14.63 -10.57
N THR A 167 8.18 13.34 -10.25
CA THR A 167 9.36 12.58 -9.86
C THR A 167 9.56 11.45 -10.87
N PRO A 168 10.57 11.54 -11.77
CA PRO A 168 10.84 10.49 -12.74
C PRO A 168 11.41 9.25 -12.05
N PHE A 169 11.20 8.09 -12.66
CA PHE A 169 11.79 6.83 -12.21
C PHE A 169 12.18 5.95 -13.39
N THR A 170 13.14 5.06 -13.16
CA THR A 170 13.56 4.02 -14.11
C THR A 170 13.86 2.75 -13.34
N ALA A 171 13.16 1.66 -13.65
CA ALA A 171 13.38 0.36 -13.03
C ALA A 171 14.75 -0.25 -13.40
N SER A 172 15.27 -1.10 -12.51
CA SER A 172 16.53 -1.83 -12.70
C SER A 172 16.42 -2.94 -13.77
N GLY A 173 17.57 -3.40 -14.26
CA GLY A 173 17.69 -4.45 -15.28
C GLY A 173 17.10 -4.06 -16.64
N GLU A 174 16.60 -5.02 -17.40
CA GLU A 174 16.19 -4.82 -18.81
C GLU A 174 14.69 -5.05 -19.07
N SER A 175 13.95 -5.56 -18.09
CA SER A 175 12.52 -5.87 -18.25
C SER A 175 11.66 -4.62 -18.47
N GLU A 176 10.92 -4.57 -19.58
CA GLU A 176 9.96 -3.49 -19.87
C GLU A 176 8.49 -3.86 -19.56
N ILE A 177 8.22 -5.14 -19.30
CA ILE A 177 6.88 -5.68 -19.10
C ILE A 177 6.64 -5.88 -17.62
N LEU A 178 5.49 -5.38 -17.14
CA LEU A 178 4.97 -5.67 -15.81
C LEU A 178 3.86 -6.72 -15.94
N ASP A 179 4.13 -7.98 -15.60
CA ASP A 179 3.18 -9.08 -15.75
C ASP A 179 2.41 -9.36 -14.45
N LEU A 180 1.29 -8.65 -14.28
CA LEU A 180 0.43 -8.77 -13.10
C LEU A 180 -0.59 -9.90 -13.25
N GLU A 181 -0.99 -10.49 -12.14
CA GLU A 181 -2.08 -11.45 -12.06
C GLU A 181 -2.99 -11.17 -10.85
N GLY A 182 -4.23 -11.65 -10.94
CA GLY A 182 -5.18 -11.54 -9.84
C GLY A 182 -5.65 -10.11 -9.63
N ASP A 183 -6.15 -9.88 -8.43
CA ASP A 183 -6.78 -8.64 -8.05
C ASP A 183 -5.76 -7.56 -7.69
N MET A 184 -6.19 -6.31 -7.82
CA MET A 184 -5.47 -5.17 -7.27
C MET A 184 -6.16 -4.73 -5.99
N TYR A 185 -5.41 -4.59 -4.91
CA TYR A 185 -5.94 -4.21 -3.61
C TYR A 185 -5.76 -2.72 -3.37
N LEU A 186 -6.83 -2.07 -2.91
CA LEU A 186 -6.86 -0.66 -2.52
C LEU A 186 -7.17 -0.56 -1.02
N GLY A 187 -6.35 0.18 -0.28
CA GLY A 187 -6.55 0.51 1.14
C GLY A 187 -5.95 -0.48 2.14
N GLY A 188 -5.87 -1.77 1.80
CA GLY A 188 -5.37 -2.80 2.70
C GLY A 188 -5.25 -4.14 1.99
N LEU A 189 -5.08 -5.22 2.75
CA LEU A 189 -5.00 -6.58 2.23
C LEU A 189 -6.03 -7.47 2.93
N PRO A 190 -6.54 -8.52 2.26
CA PRO A 190 -7.37 -9.53 2.90
C PRO A 190 -6.64 -10.19 4.08
N VAL A 191 -7.44 -10.60 5.07
CA VAL A 191 -6.96 -11.32 6.26
C VAL A 191 -6.39 -12.67 5.87
N ASP A 192 -7.07 -13.38 4.97
CA ASP A 192 -6.53 -14.59 4.35
C ASP A 192 -5.50 -14.21 3.28
N ARG A 193 -4.25 -14.56 3.53
CA ARG A 193 -3.10 -14.28 2.67
C ARG A 193 -2.60 -15.51 1.93
N SER A 194 -3.34 -16.62 1.94
CA SER A 194 -2.93 -17.89 1.34
C SER A 194 -2.47 -17.78 -0.13
N ASN A 195 -3.08 -16.86 -0.89
CA ASN A 195 -2.75 -16.62 -2.31
C ASN A 195 -1.95 -15.33 -2.56
N LEU A 196 -1.51 -14.64 -1.50
CA LEU A 196 -0.77 -13.38 -1.61
C LEU A 196 0.71 -13.60 -1.42
N ILE A 197 1.51 -13.11 -2.37
CA ILE A 197 2.97 -13.08 -2.26
C ILE A 197 3.37 -11.65 -1.98
N LEU A 198 3.87 -11.41 -0.76
CA LEU A 198 4.25 -10.09 -0.29
C LEU A 198 5.77 -9.89 -0.50
N PRO A 199 6.19 -8.91 -1.33
CA PRO A 199 7.58 -8.52 -1.45
C PRO A 199 8.10 -7.94 -0.12
N THR A 200 9.33 -8.26 0.24
CA THR A 200 9.93 -7.82 1.51
C THR A 200 10.16 -6.31 1.55
N GLU A 201 10.33 -5.69 0.38
CA GLU A 201 10.54 -4.26 0.20
C GLU A 201 9.28 -3.42 0.52
N LEU A 202 8.09 -4.07 0.51
CA LEU A 202 6.79 -3.46 0.80
C LEU A 202 6.49 -3.50 2.31
N TRP A 203 7.15 -2.60 3.04
CA TRP A 203 7.17 -2.61 4.51
C TRP A 203 5.79 -2.46 5.13
N THR A 204 4.91 -1.63 4.56
CA THR A 204 3.55 -1.46 5.10
C THR A 204 2.74 -2.76 5.11
N ALA A 205 2.91 -3.61 4.10
CA ALA A 205 2.24 -4.91 4.04
C ALA A 205 2.78 -5.89 5.10
N MET A 206 4.11 -5.90 5.30
CA MET A 206 4.77 -6.75 6.29
C MET A 206 4.46 -6.33 7.74
N LEU A 207 4.31 -5.03 7.97
CA LEU A 207 3.97 -4.44 9.27
C LEU A 207 2.45 -4.33 9.52
N ASN A 208 1.61 -4.79 8.57
CA ASN A 208 0.14 -4.70 8.63
C ASN A 208 -0.40 -3.25 8.77
N TYR A 209 0.30 -2.29 8.17
CA TYR A 209 -0.15 -0.90 8.08
C TYR A 209 -1.03 -0.72 6.84
N GLY A 210 -2.31 -1.08 6.92
CA GLY A 210 -3.28 -0.66 5.90
C GLY A 210 -3.63 0.81 6.01
N TYR A 211 -4.01 1.41 4.89
CA TYR A 211 -4.39 2.81 4.77
C TYR A 211 -5.72 3.09 5.46
N VAL A 212 -5.71 4.13 6.30
CA VAL A 212 -6.91 4.74 6.89
C VAL A 212 -6.95 6.19 6.43
N GLY A 213 -8.06 6.62 5.85
CA GLY A 213 -8.15 7.89 5.13
C GLY A 213 -9.15 7.82 3.99
N CYS A 214 -9.16 8.84 3.15
CA CYS A 214 -10.07 8.92 2.02
C CYS A 214 -9.38 8.67 0.69
N ILE A 215 -10.14 8.14 -0.26
CA ILE A 215 -9.75 8.00 -1.67
C ILE A 215 -10.91 8.41 -2.56
N ARG A 216 -10.61 9.06 -3.69
CA ARG A 216 -11.57 9.35 -4.77
C ARG A 216 -10.87 9.43 -6.12
N ASP A 217 -11.67 9.62 -7.17
CA ASP A 217 -11.19 9.90 -8.53
C ASP A 217 -10.15 8.89 -9.02
N LEU A 218 -10.40 7.59 -8.78
CA LEU A 218 -9.52 6.52 -9.23
C LEU A 218 -9.68 6.31 -10.74
N PHE A 219 -8.59 6.47 -11.49
CA PHE A 219 -8.47 6.11 -12.89
C PHE A 219 -7.40 5.03 -13.07
N ILE A 220 -7.71 4.04 -13.90
CA ILE A 220 -6.76 3.01 -14.35
C ILE A 220 -6.78 3.01 -15.88
N ASP A 221 -5.62 3.26 -16.48
CA ASP A 221 -5.43 3.44 -17.93
C ASP A 221 -6.41 4.46 -18.53
N GLY A 222 -6.58 5.58 -17.81
CA GLY A 222 -7.47 6.68 -18.15
C GLY A 222 -8.96 6.38 -17.98
N ARG A 223 -9.35 5.17 -17.56
CA ARG A 223 -10.75 4.80 -17.28
C ARG A 223 -11.07 5.00 -15.81
N SER A 224 -12.13 5.75 -15.52
CA SER A 224 -12.59 5.94 -14.15
C SER A 224 -13.13 4.65 -13.55
N LYS A 225 -13.01 4.52 -12.22
CA LYS A 225 -13.50 3.39 -11.43
C LYS A 225 -14.41 3.90 -10.33
N ASP A 226 -15.64 3.39 -10.28
CA ASP A 226 -16.59 3.68 -9.20
C ASP A 226 -16.25 2.83 -7.97
N ILE A 227 -15.31 3.32 -7.17
CA ILE A 227 -14.84 2.63 -5.97
C ILE A 227 -15.92 2.54 -4.87
N ARG A 228 -16.94 3.41 -4.88
CA ARG A 228 -18.07 3.29 -3.96
C ARG A 228 -18.92 2.09 -4.33
N GLN A 229 -19.33 2.00 -5.59
CA GLN A 229 -20.14 0.88 -6.06
C GLN A 229 -19.43 -0.46 -5.85
N ILE A 230 -18.11 -0.51 -6.10
CA ILE A 230 -17.29 -1.70 -5.87
C ILE A 230 -17.26 -2.06 -4.37
N ALA A 231 -17.08 -1.09 -3.47
CA ALA A 231 -17.07 -1.32 -2.03
C ALA A 231 -18.42 -1.85 -1.52
N GLU A 232 -19.53 -1.28 -2.00
CA GLU A 232 -20.90 -1.71 -1.67
C GLU A 232 -21.16 -3.16 -2.13
N ALA A 233 -20.76 -3.50 -3.35
CA ALA A 233 -20.90 -4.85 -3.89
C ALA A 233 -20.09 -5.91 -3.12
N GLN A 234 -18.96 -5.50 -2.52
CA GLN A 234 -18.09 -6.39 -1.73
C GLN A 234 -18.46 -6.45 -0.24
N ASN A 235 -19.48 -5.70 0.21
CA ASN A 235 -19.79 -5.50 1.63
C ASN A 235 -18.55 -5.09 2.44
N GLY A 236 -17.76 -4.15 1.91
CA GLY A 236 -16.47 -3.73 2.48
C GLY A 236 -16.60 -3.22 3.92
N ALA A 237 -16.26 -4.07 4.89
CA ALA A 237 -16.26 -3.71 6.30
C ALA A 237 -15.23 -2.59 6.57
N GLY A 238 -15.63 -1.60 7.38
CA GLY A 238 -14.76 -0.45 7.67
C GLY A 238 -14.62 0.54 6.52
N ILE A 239 -15.50 0.51 5.50
CA ILE A 239 -15.56 1.51 4.43
C ILE A 239 -16.84 2.33 4.53
N LYS A 240 -16.73 3.66 4.50
CA LYS A 240 -17.87 4.59 4.43
C LYS A 240 -17.98 5.26 3.06
N PRO A 241 -19.20 5.47 2.53
CA PRO A 241 -19.42 6.10 1.22
C PRO A 241 -19.29 7.64 1.27
N SER A 242 -18.52 8.19 2.21
CA SER A 242 -18.29 9.63 2.29
C SER A 242 -16.91 9.90 2.89
N CYS A 243 -16.38 11.10 2.64
CA CYS A 243 -15.12 11.56 3.24
C CYS A 243 -15.31 12.92 3.88
N ASN A 244 -15.52 12.93 5.19
CA ASN A 244 -15.54 14.13 5.99
C ASN A 244 -14.59 13.96 7.17
N LYS A 245 -13.70 14.94 7.39
CA LYS A 245 -12.90 14.99 8.60
C LYS A 245 -13.82 15.40 9.75
N GLN A 246 -13.88 14.57 10.79
CA GLN A 246 -14.67 14.85 11.98
C GLN A 246 -14.10 16.07 12.70
N GLN A 247 -14.99 16.89 13.26
CA GLN A 247 -14.61 17.99 14.14
C GLN A 247 -14.29 17.43 15.53
N GLY A 248 -13.29 18.00 16.19
CA GLY A 248 -12.83 17.56 17.51
C GLY A 248 -11.69 16.53 17.46
N LYS A 249 -10.93 16.48 18.54
CA LYS A 249 -9.80 15.56 18.72
C LYS A 249 -10.30 14.30 19.41
N GLN A 250 -9.97 13.13 18.86
CA GLN A 250 -10.49 11.85 19.35
C GLN A 250 -9.91 11.50 20.73
N CYS A 251 -8.69 11.97 21.03
CA CYS A 251 -8.01 11.78 22.30
C CYS A 251 -8.53 12.66 23.44
N GLU A 252 -9.34 13.69 23.19
CA GLU A 252 -9.93 14.53 24.24
C GLU A 252 -10.89 13.75 25.15
N SER A 253 -11.42 12.63 24.67
CA SER A 253 -12.24 11.70 25.45
C SER A 253 -11.43 10.81 26.42
N TYR A 254 -10.10 10.93 26.44
CA TYR A 254 -9.16 10.07 27.18
C TYR A 254 -9.48 8.56 27.02
N PRO A 255 -9.50 8.05 25.77
CA PRO A 255 -9.96 6.68 25.51
C PRO A 255 -8.96 5.63 25.99
N CYS A 256 -7.65 5.95 25.99
CA CYS A 256 -6.59 5.03 26.39
C CYS A 256 -6.51 4.89 27.92
N LYS A 257 -6.74 3.68 28.41
CA LYS A 257 -6.66 3.35 29.83
C LYS A 257 -5.22 3.06 30.25
N ASN A 258 -5.02 2.87 31.56
CA ASN A 258 -3.77 2.37 32.13
C ASN A 258 -2.51 3.12 31.68
N ARG A 259 -2.62 4.45 31.54
CA ARG A 259 -1.54 5.36 31.11
C ARG A 259 -1.03 5.12 29.68
N GLY A 260 -1.83 4.46 28.83
CA GLY A 260 -1.55 4.39 27.40
C GLY A 260 -1.53 5.78 26.76
N VAL A 261 -0.60 5.99 25.82
CA VAL A 261 -0.46 7.28 25.14
C VAL A 261 -1.46 7.34 23.99
N CYS A 262 -2.35 8.33 24.02
CA CYS A 262 -3.31 8.54 22.94
C CYS A 262 -2.68 9.35 21.80
N LYS A 263 -2.78 8.84 20.58
CA LYS A 263 -2.37 9.49 19.33
C LYS A 263 -3.59 9.76 18.46
N GLU A 264 -3.66 10.94 17.86
CA GLU A 264 -4.71 11.30 16.89
C GLU A 264 -4.47 10.58 15.56
N GLY A 265 -5.51 9.93 15.03
CA GLY A 265 -5.54 9.32 13.71
C GLY A 265 -6.60 9.98 12.81
N TRP A 266 -6.87 9.37 11.65
CA TRP A 266 -7.94 9.85 10.78
C TRP A 266 -9.31 9.41 11.30
N ASN A 267 -10.08 10.35 11.87
CA ASN A 267 -11.39 10.09 12.49
C ASN A 267 -11.38 8.97 13.54
N ARG A 268 -10.23 8.73 14.17
CA ARG A 268 -10.05 7.72 15.21
C ARG A 268 -8.94 8.13 16.19
N PHE A 269 -8.96 7.55 17.37
CA PHE A 269 -7.81 7.55 18.28
C PHE A 269 -7.01 6.26 18.13
N ILE A 270 -5.72 6.32 18.44
CA ILE A 270 -4.81 5.17 18.49
C ILE A 270 -4.17 5.16 19.87
N CYS A 271 -4.31 4.05 20.58
CA CYS A 271 -3.69 3.88 21.89
C CYS A 271 -2.37 3.13 21.78
N ASP A 272 -1.30 3.79 22.18
CA ASP A 272 0.00 3.17 22.38
C ASP A 272 0.05 2.58 23.79
N CYS A 273 -0.17 1.27 23.88
CA CYS A 273 -0.16 0.52 25.13
C CYS A 273 1.24 0.00 25.50
N THR A 274 2.26 0.28 24.69
CA THR A 274 3.62 -0.20 24.96
C THR A 274 4.12 0.33 26.31
N GLY A 275 4.81 -0.53 27.07
CA GLY A 275 5.29 -0.16 28.41
C GLY A 275 4.23 -0.08 29.52
N THR A 276 2.94 -0.24 29.24
CA THR A 276 1.87 -0.15 30.27
C THR A 276 1.65 -1.47 31.01
N GLY A 277 1.84 -2.61 30.34
CA GLY A 277 1.44 -3.93 30.87
C GLY A 277 0.01 -4.30 30.53
N TYR A 278 -0.61 -3.53 29.65
CA TYR A 278 -1.93 -3.78 29.09
C TYR A 278 -1.85 -3.78 27.57
N TRP A 279 -2.85 -4.36 26.92
CA TRP A 279 -3.03 -4.41 25.47
C TRP A 279 -4.51 -4.23 25.13
N SER A 280 -4.88 -4.44 23.87
CA SER A 280 -6.17 -4.10 23.24
C SER A 280 -6.25 -2.66 22.75
N ARG A 281 -7.32 -2.35 22.00
CA ARG A 281 -7.57 -1.06 21.36
C ARG A 281 -7.53 0.12 22.34
N THR A 282 -7.91 -0.08 23.60
CA THR A 282 -7.94 0.98 24.63
C THR A 282 -7.05 0.69 25.85
N CYS A 283 -6.11 -0.25 25.73
CA CYS A 283 -5.20 -0.66 26.82
C CYS A 283 -5.93 -1.17 28.08
N GLU A 284 -7.09 -1.78 27.95
CA GLU A 284 -7.93 -2.24 29.06
C GLU A 284 -7.65 -3.68 29.48
N ARG A 285 -7.06 -4.50 28.59
CA ARG A 285 -6.80 -5.92 28.86
C ARG A 285 -5.41 -6.08 29.43
N GLU A 286 -5.29 -6.76 30.57
CA GLU A 286 -4.00 -7.05 31.18
C GLU A 286 -3.17 -7.99 30.28
N ALA A 287 -1.87 -7.70 30.15
CA ALA A 287 -0.95 -8.51 29.37
C ALA A 287 -0.48 -9.73 30.19
N SER A 288 -0.42 -10.89 29.53
CA SER A 288 0.06 -12.11 30.17
C SER A 288 1.53 -11.99 30.58
N ILE A 289 1.86 -12.51 31.76
CA ILE A 289 3.23 -12.56 32.28
C ILE A 289 3.76 -14.00 32.16
N LEU A 290 4.99 -14.12 31.65
CA LEU A 290 5.71 -15.39 31.57
C LEU A 290 6.92 -15.33 32.51
N SER A 291 7.12 -16.40 33.29
CA SER A 291 8.24 -16.53 34.22
C SER A 291 9.24 -17.55 33.70
N TYR A 292 10.53 -17.24 33.80
CA TYR A 292 11.63 -18.08 33.33
C TYR A 292 12.67 -18.23 34.44
N ASP A 293 13.06 -19.46 34.75
CA ASP A 293 14.05 -19.79 35.78
C ASP A 293 15.47 -20.02 35.22
N GLY A 294 15.62 -19.95 33.89
CA GLY A 294 16.86 -20.23 33.16
C GLY A 294 16.91 -21.59 32.47
N SER A 295 15.92 -22.46 32.68
CA SER A 295 15.76 -23.76 31.99
C SER A 295 14.58 -23.79 31.01
N MET A 296 13.77 -22.74 31.01
CA MET A 296 12.52 -22.63 30.24
C MET A 296 12.72 -21.83 28.95
N TYR A 297 11.89 -22.12 27.94
CA TYR A 297 11.80 -21.34 26.72
C TYR A 297 10.36 -21.27 26.23
N MET A 298 10.06 -20.24 25.44
CA MET A 298 8.85 -20.12 24.66
C MET A 298 9.27 -19.97 23.19
N LYS A 299 8.73 -20.82 22.31
CA LYS A 299 9.03 -20.78 20.88
C LYS A 299 7.73 -20.66 20.10
N VAL A 300 7.64 -19.65 19.25
CA VAL A 300 6.59 -19.53 18.23
C VAL A 300 7.15 -20.07 16.93
N VAL A 301 6.51 -21.10 16.39
CA VAL A 301 6.83 -21.62 15.05
C VAL A 301 5.87 -20.95 14.07
N MET A 302 6.40 -20.17 13.14
CA MET A 302 5.58 -19.55 12.11
C MET A 302 5.04 -20.62 11.15
N PRO A 303 3.77 -20.52 10.69
CA PRO A 303 3.19 -21.49 9.76
C PRO A 303 3.96 -21.60 8.43
N THR A 304 4.56 -20.49 8.00
CA THR A 304 5.40 -20.38 6.81
C THR A 304 6.71 -19.68 7.15
N VAL A 305 7.75 -19.90 6.35
CA VAL A 305 8.99 -19.13 6.45
C VAL A 305 8.68 -17.66 6.16
N MET A 306 9.20 -16.77 7.00
CA MET A 306 8.99 -15.33 6.91
C MET A 306 10.30 -14.66 6.51
N HIS A 307 10.22 -13.73 5.57
CA HIS A 307 11.31 -12.84 5.18
C HIS A 307 10.81 -11.40 5.34
N THR A 308 11.58 -10.55 6.00
CA THR A 308 11.21 -9.17 6.33
C THR A 308 12.40 -8.25 6.13
N GLU A 309 12.16 -7.02 5.68
CA GLU A 309 13.15 -5.92 5.67
C GLU A 309 12.81 -4.83 6.70
N ALA A 310 11.68 -4.98 7.40
CA ALA A 310 11.23 -4.07 8.44
C ALA A 310 10.45 -4.86 9.50
N GLU A 311 10.74 -4.59 10.77
CA GLU A 311 10.09 -5.20 11.93
C GLU A 311 9.72 -4.14 12.97
N ASP A 312 8.61 -4.35 13.67
CA ASP A 312 8.29 -3.65 14.91
C ASP A 312 8.27 -4.67 16.05
N VAL A 313 9.17 -4.48 17.01
CA VAL A 313 9.42 -5.41 18.10
C VAL A 313 9.43 -4.64 19.42
N SER A 314 8.49 -4.97 20.30
CA SER A 314 8.43 -4.42 21.65
C SER A 314 8.20 -5.51 22.68
N LEU A 315 8.86 -5.40 23.83
CA LEU A 315 8.70 -6.29 24.97
C LEU A 315 8.96 -5.55 26.28
N ARG A 316 8.48 -6.13 27.39
CA ARG A 316 8.83 -5.70 28.75
C ARG A 316 9.50 -6.86 29.46
N PHE A 317 10.55 -6.58 30.21
CA PHE A 317 11.27 -7.59 30.98
C PHE A 317 11.69 -7.04 32.34
N ARG A 318 11.98 -7.95 33.27
CA ARG A 318 12.60 -7.66 34.56
C ARG A 318 13.55 -8.81 34.89
N SER A 319 14.81 -8.49 35.17
CA SER A 319 15.83 -9.48 35.52
C SER A 319 16.78 -8.92 36.56
N GLN A 320 17.26 -9.77 37.47
CA GLN A 320 18.38 -9.47 38.36
C GLN A 320 19.73 -9.83 37.72
N ARG A 321 19.74 -10.60 36.62
CA ARG A 321 20.96 -11.01 35.92
C ARG A 321 21.41 -9.91 34.97
N ALA A 322 22.72 -9.68 34.90
CA ALA A 322 23.34 -8.76 33.96
C ALA A 322 23.38 -9.29 32.51
N TYR A 323 23.10 -10.60 32.32
CA TYR A 323 23.15 -11.29 31.03
C TYR A 323 21.93 -12.19 30.84
N GLY A 324 21.50 -12.33 29.58
CA GLY A 324 20.43 -13.26 29.20
C GLY A 324 19.76 -12.90 27.88
N LEU A 325 19.32 -13.91 27.13
CA LEU A 325 18.53 -13.73 25.92
C LEU A 325 17.13 -13.21 26.28
N LEU A 326 16.66 -12.18 25.58
CA LEU A 326 15.27 -11.68 25.71
C LEU A 326 14.40 -12.23 24.60
N MET A 327 14.84 -12.10 23.35
CA MET A 327 14.22 -12.74 22.19
C MET A 327 15.22 -12.88 21.04
N ALA A 328 14.95 -13.82 20.15
CA ALA A 328 15.66 -13.96 18.89
C ALA A 328 14.71 -14.49 17.81
N THR A 329 14.84 -13.98 16.59
CA THR A 329 14.39 -14.72 15.40
C THR A 329 15.48 -15.73 15.02
N THR A 330 15.07 -16.89 14.53
CA THR A 330 16.00 -17.98 14.17
C THR A 330 15.56 -18.64 12.88
N SER A 331 16.50 -18.88 11.97
CA SER A 331 16.30 -19.70 10.77
C SER A 331 16.77 -21.14 11.01
N GLN A 332 16.19 -22.11 10.30
CA GLN A 332 16.72 -23.48 10.24
C GLN A 332 17.86 -23.60 9.22
N ASP A 333 17.91 -22.67 8.27
CA ASP A 333 18.76 -22.76 7.07
C ASP A 333 19.96 -21.79 7.11
N SER A 334 19.97 -20.83 8.04
CA SER A 334 21.01 -19.80 8.14
C SER A 334 21.26 -19.35 9.59
N ALA A 335 22.35 -18.62 9.81
CA ALA A 335 22.64 -17.95 11.09
C ALA A 335 21.98 -16.56 11.21
N ASP A 336 21.01 -16.25 10.35
CA ASP A 336 20.28 -14.97 10.38
C ASP A 336 19.52 -14.82 11.69
N THR A 337 19.64 -13.65 12.31
CA THR A 337 18.92 -13.35 13.56
C THR A 337 18.73 -11.86 13.77
N LEU A 338 17.54 -11.49 14.24
CA LEU A 338 17.26 -10.28 15.00
C LEU A 338 17.15 -10.69 16.46
N ARG A 339 18.10 -10.27 17.28
CA ARG A 339 18.26 -10.71 18.67
C ARG A 339 18.32 -9.52 19.62
N LEU A 340 17.51 -9.58 20.67
CA LEU A 340 17.60 -8.71 21.84
C LEU A 340 18.12 -9.52 23.04
N GLU A 341 19.14 -8.99 23.70
CA GLU A 341 19.75 -9.61 24.88
C GLU A 341 20.19 -8.59 25.92
N LEU A 342 20.36 -9.05 27.16
CA LEU A 342 21.11 -8.33 28.19
C LEU A 342 22.60 -8.67 28.04
N ASP A 343 23.42 -7.65 27.89
CA ASP A 343 24.88 -7.74 27.78
C ASP A 343 25.53 -6.69 28.72
N GLY A 344 25.93 -7.16 29.91
CA GLY A 344 26.49 -6.30 30.95
C GLY A 344 25.50 -5.22 31.41
N THR A 345 24.27 -5.62 31.77
CA THR A 345 23.14 -4.76 32.20
C THR A 345 22.55 -3.82 31.14
N ARG A 346 23.09 -3.81 29.93
CA ARG A 346 22.55 -3.05 28.80
C ARG A 346 21.71 -3.96 27.92
N VAL A 347 20.68 -3.39 27.31
CA VAL A 347 19.97 -4.07 26.21
C VAL A 347 20.81 -3.91 24.95
N LYS A 348 21.09 -5.03 24.29
CA LYS A 348 21.84 -5.09 23.03
C LYS A 348 20.94 -5.68 21.94
N LEU A 349 20.80 -4.92 20.87
CA LEU A 349 20.22 -5.39 19.61
C LEU A 349 21.36 -5.90 18.72
N THR A 350 21.20 -7.12 18.21
CA THR A 350 22.07 -7.70 17.18
C THR A 350 21.20 -8.06 15.99
N VAL A 351 21.54 -7.51 14.82
CA VAL A 351 20.99 -7.95 13.53
C VAL A 351 22.16 -8.59 12.79
N ASN A 352 22.07 -9.90 12.60
CA ASN A 352 23.02 -10.67 11.81
C ASN A 352 22.31 -11.18 10.56
N LEU A 353 22.86 -10.84 9.40
CA LEU A 353 22.45 -11.37 8.11
C LEU A 353 23.66 -12.13 7.56
N ASP A 354 23.62 -13.44 7.67
CA ASP A 354 24.66 -14.36 7.27
C ASP A 354 24.91 -14.21 5.77
N CYS A 355 26.04 -13.58 5.45
CA CYS A 355 26.53 -13.52 4.09
C CYS A 355 27.14 -14.88 3.76
N ILE A 356 26.32 -15.87 3.40
CA ILE A 356 26.84 -17.01 2.66
C ILE A 356 27.47 -16.43 1.39
N ARG A 357 28.81 -16.43 1.36
CA ARG A 357 29.64 -15.95 0.25
C ARG A 357 29.07 -16.46 -1.07
N ILE A 358 28.51 -15.55 -1.86
CA ILE A 358 28.29 -15.78 -3.28
C ILE A 358 29.68 -15.75 -3.91
N ASN A 359 30.32 -16.93 -3.99
CA ASN A 359 31.50 -17.17 -4.83
C ASN A 359 31.05 -17.55 -6.24
#